data_AF-A0A4R2HPI6-F1
#
_entry.id   AF-A0A4R2HPI6-F1
#
_cell.length_a   1.000
_cell.length_b   1.000
_cell.length_c   1.000
_cell.angle_alpha   90.00
_cell.angle_beta   90.00
_cell.angle_gamma   90.00
#
_symmetry.space_group_name_H-M   'P 1'
#
loop_
_entity.id
_entity.type
_entity.pdbx_description
1 polymer ?
#
loop_
_entity_poly.entity_id
_entity_poly.type
_entity_poly.pdbx_seq_one_letter_code
_entity_poly.pdbx_strand_id
1 'polypeptide(L)'
;MPNDHYEAEQSVISGPKGKVRADSIQFFKFDGKSEVDPQKLAKDLEQLRAAVRQVPDVDPDERDRAVAALLAAQDAATEGDEVKVRANLKRVGKWVLNVAESIGVGVAIAVLRQVVASG
;
A
#
# COMPACT_ATOMS: atom_id res chain seq x y z
N MET A 1 19.64 -61.40 -15.47
CA MET A 1 18.26 -60.87 -15.38
C MET A 1 18.23 -59.78 -14.32
N PRO A 2 17.47 -58.68 -14.52
CA PRO A 2 17.90 -57.30 -14.26
C PRO A 2 17.53 -56.70 -12.88
N ASN A 3 18.14 -55.53 -12.63
CA ASN A 3 18.08 -54.66 -11.44
C ASN A 3 16.90 -53.68 -11.55
N ASP A 4 15.81 -53.93 -10.83
CA ASP A 4 14.61 -53.08 -10.88
C ASP A 4 14.65 -52.00 -9.78
N HIS A 5 15.19 -50.84 -10.15
CA HIS A 5 14.86 -49.57 -9.49
C HIS A 5 13.47 -49.13 -9.95
N TYR A 6 12.58 -48.88 -9.00
CA TYR A 6 11.25 -48.33 -9.28
C TYR A 6 11.32 -46.80 -9.35
N GLU A 7 11.29 -46.26 -10.57
CA GLU A 7 10.77 -44.91 -10.85
C GLU A 7 9.25 -44.97 -10.76
N ALA A 8 8.68 -44.35 -9.72
CA ALA A 8 7.26 -44.09 -9.61
C ALA A 8 7.04 -42.57 -9.67
N GLU A 9 7.02 -42.07 -10.89
CA GLU A 9 6.41 -40.79 -11.23
C GLU A 9 4.88 -40.91 -11.11
N GLN A 10 4.31 -40.62 -9.93
CA GLN A 10 2.95 -40.09 -9.82
C GLN A 10 2.89 -38.97 -8.79
N SER A 11 3.14 -37.76 -9.31
CA SER A 11 2.52 -36.47 -8.98
C SER A 11 1.66 -36.41 -7.71
N VAL A 12 2.25 -35.81 -6.66
CA VAL A 12 1.64 -34.63 -6.03
C VAL A 12 2.72 -33.56 -5.93
N ILE A 13 3.22 -33.12 -7.09
CA ILE A 13 3.89 -31.83 -7.17
C ILE A 13 2.80 -30.79 -6.86
N SER A 14 2.80 -30.27 -5.63
CA SER A 14 2.18 -28.97 -5.34
C SER A 14 2.72 -27.97 -6.36
N GLY A 15 1.84 -27.59 -7.30
CA GLY A 15 2.21 -27.15 -8.64
C GLY A 15 3.26 -26.02 -8.71
N PRO A 16 4.17 -26.05 -9.70
CA PRO A 16 5.16 -25.01 -9.90
C PRO A 16 4.61 -23.94 -10.85
N LYS A 17 3.49 -23.26 -10.52
CA LYS A 17 2.96 -22.15 -11.34
C LYS A 17 2.26 -21.03 -10.55
N GLY A 18 2.77 -20.72 -9.36
CA GLY A 18 2.58 -19.39 -8.78
C GLY A 18 3.43 -18.35 -9.51
N LYS A 19 3.28 -18.20 -10.84
CA LYS A 19 3.74 -16.99 -11.52
C LYS A 19 2.79 -15.88 -11.10
N VAL A 20 3.00 -15.36 -9.89
CA VAL A 20 2.48 -14.04 -9.58
C VAL A 20 3.09 -13.16 -10.65
N ARG A 21 2.25 -12.60 -11.51
CA ARG A 21 2.62 -11.49 -12.37
C ARG A 21 2.93 -10.31 -11.43
N ALA A 22 4.10 -10.35 -10.79
CA ALA A 22 4.72 -9.20 -10.15
C ALA A 22 5.55 -8.41 -11.18
N ASP A 23 5.28 -8.66 -12.45
CA ASP A 23 5.85 -7.95 -13.58
C ASP A 23 4.95 -6.73 -13.82
N SER A 24 5.49 -5.55 -13.51
CA SER A 24 4.96 -4.26 -13.96
C SER A 24 3.69 -3.71 -13.28
N ILE A 25 3.57 -3.79 -11.96
CA ILE A 25 2.84 -2.69 -11.30
C ILE A 25 3.86 -1.57 -11.09
N GLN A 26 3.72 -0.50 -11.88
CA GLN A 26 4.48 0.75 -11.74
C GLN A 26 4.11 1.39 -10.40
N PHE A 27 4.67 0.86 -9.32
CA PHE A 27 4.54 1.42 -8.00
C PHE A 27 5.52 2.58 -7.85
N PHE A 28 5.12 3.60 -7.11
CA PHE A 28 6.03 4.58 -6.55
C PHE A 28 7.14 3.88 -5.76
N LYS A 29 8.40 4.26 -5.99
CA LYS A 29 9.55 3.75 -5.23
C LYS A 29 10.14 4.84 -4.36
N PHE A 30 10.85 4.45 -3.30
CA PHE A 30 11.70 5.36 -2.51
C PHE A 30 13.18 5.16 -2.87
N ASP A 31 13.54 5.23 -4.16
CA ASP A 31 14.92 5.02 -4.62
C ASP A 31 15.70 6.34 -4.84
N GLY A 32 15.16 7.47 -4.40
CA GLY A 32 15.77 8.80 -4.55
C GLY A 32 15.74 9.38 -5.98
N LYS A 33 15.40 8.56 -6.98
CA LYS A 33 15.10 8.99 -8.37
C LYS A 33 13.61 9.02 -8.67
N SER A 34 12.80 8.45 -7.79
CA SER A 34 11.35 8.49 -7.87
C SER A 34 10.80 9.85 -7.46
N GLU A 35 9.67 10.23 -8.06
CA GLU A 35 8.97 11.50 -7.82
C GLU A 35 8.37 11.61 -6.40
N VAL A 36 8.34 10.50 -5.65
CA VAL A 36 7.77 10.42 -4.31
C VAL A 36 8.89 10.52 -3.27
N ASP A 37 9.06 11.71 -2.71
CA ASP A 37 9.93 11.95 -1.56
C ASP A 37 9.25 11.41 -0.27
N PRO A 38 9.85 10.45 0.45
CA PRO A 38 9.28 9.87 1.66
C PRO A 38 9.08 10.91 2.79
N GLN A 39 9.96 11.90 2.92
CA GLN A 39 9.83 12.97 3.91
C GLN A 39 8.70 13.92 3.56
N LYS A 40 8.54 14.22 2.26
CA LYS A 40 7.41 15.02 1.77
C LYS A 40 6.09 14.27 1.93
N LEU A 41 6.08 12.97 1.65
CA LEU A 41 4.93 12.10 1.88
C LEU A 41 4.53 12.09 3.36
N ALA A 42 5.47 11.97 4.28
CA ALA A 42 5.18 11.99 5.72
C ALA A 42 4.50 13.30 6.15
N LYS A 43 4.95 14.46 5.63
CA LYS A 43 4.32 15.77 5.88
C LYS A 43 2.92 15.87 5.27
N ASP A 44 2.76 15.41 4.03
CA ASP A 44 1.46 15.38 3.36
C ASP A 44 0.46 14.47 4.12
N LEU A 45 0.92 13.32 4.63
CA LEU A 45 0.12 12.40 5.45
C LEU A 45 -0.25 13.00 6.82
N GLU A 46 0.63 13.79 7.42
CA GLU A 46 0.33 14.52 8.65
C GLU A 46 -0.82 15.53 8.44
N GLN A 47 -0.74 16.32 7.37
CA GLN A 47 -1.79 17.27 7.00
C GLN A 47 -3.11 16.56 6.69
N LEU A 48 -3.04 15.47 5.92
CA LEU A 48 -4.20 14.65 5.62
C LEU A 48 -4.83 14.07 6.87
N ARG A 49 -4.04 13.58 7.82
CA ARG A 49 -4.53 13.06 9.10
C ARG A 49 -5.27 14.13 9.90
N ALA A 50 -4.73 15.37 9.94
CA ALA A 50 -5.39 16.48 10.61
C ALA A 50 -6.73 16.83 9.94
N ALA A 51 -6.77 16.85 8.60
CA ALA A 51 -8.00 17.10 7.85
C ALA A 51 -9.04 15.98 8.05
N VAL A 52 -8.61 14.72 7.97
CA VAL A 52 -9.45 13.52 8.17
C VAL A 52 -10.11 13.50 9.55
N ARG A 53 -9.42 13.96 10.60
CA ARG A 53 -10.02 14.09 11.94
C ARG A 53 -11.17 15.10 11.99
N GLN A 54 -11.14 16.12 11.14
CA GLN A 54 -12.12 17.19 11.09
C GLN A 54 -13.27 16.93 10.13
N VAL A 55 -13.26 15.81 9.39
CA VAL A 55 -14.34 15.47 8.45
C VAL A 55 -15.62 15.21 9.23
N PRO A 56 -16.69 16.01 9.00
CA PRO A 56 -18.01 15.72 9.53
C PRO A 56 -18.65 14.56 8.76
N ASP A 57 -19.67 13.92 9.34
CA ASP A 57 -20.49 12.90 8.67
C ASP A 57 -19.78 11.58 8.31
N VAL A 58 -18.63 11.29 8.94
CA VAL A 58 -17.98 9.96 8.90
C VAL A 58 -18.16 9.28 10.25
N ASP A 59 -18.41 7.97 10.22
CA ASP A 59 -18.51 7.15 11.42
C ASP A 59 -17.25 7.32 12.30
N PRO A 60 -17.39 7.54 13.62
CA PRO A 60 -16.24 7.74 14.51
C PRO A 60 -15.22 6.60 14.45
N ASP A 61 -15.67 5.34 14.39
CA ASP A 61 -14.77 4.18 14.34
C ASP A 61 -14.05 4.10 12.99
N GLU A 62 -14.75 4.41 11.89
CA GLU A 62 -14.13 4.46 10.56
C GLU A 62 -13.08 5.58 10.48
N ARG A 63 -13.39 6.76 11.01
CA ARG A 63 -12.46 7.89 11.09
C ARG A 63 -11.24 7.53 11.91
N ASP A 64 -11.40 6.93 13.08
CA ASP A 64 -10.27 6.55 13.93
C ASP A 64 -9.39 5.48 13.27
N ARG A 65 -9.98 4.51 12.58
CA ARG A 65 -9.22 3.52 11.78
C ARG A 65 -8.45 4.18 10.64
N ALA A 66 -9.06 5.13 9.93
CA ALA A 66 -8.38 5.87 8.87
C ALA A 66 -7.22 6.71 9.41
N VAL A 67 -7.43 7.42 10.53
CA VAL A 67 -6.38 8.19 11.22
C VAL A 67 -5.24 7.30 11.68
N ALA A 68 -5.53 6.12 12.25
CA ALA A 68 -4.52 5.17 12.68
C ALA A 68 -3.73 4.60 11.49
N ALA A 69 -4.41 4.28 10.38
CA ALA A 69 -3.77 3.83 9.16
C ALA A 69 -2.87 4.92 8.53
N LEU A 70 -3.32 6.17 8.52
CA LEU A 70 -2.51 7.31 8.05
C LEU A 70 -1.27 7.53 8.92
N LEU A 71 -1.40 7.41 10.25
CA LEU A 71 -0.28 7.49 11.17
C LEU A 71 0.74 6.35 10.91
N ALA A 72 0.27 5.12 10.80
CA ALA A 72 1.15 3.98 10.50
C ALA A 72 1.83 4.10 9.12
N ALA A 73 1.14 4.71 8.13
CA ALA A 73 1.74 5.02 6.84
C ALA A 73 2.77 6.16 6.95
N GLN A 74 2.54 7.17 7.79
CA GLN A 74 3.48 8.26 8.04
C GLN A 74 4.78 7.74 8.70
N ASP A 75 4.65 6.87 9.70
CA ASP A 75 5.81 6.24 10.36
C ASP A 75 6.61 5.41 9.35
N ALA A 76 5.92 4.57 8.57
CA ALA A 76 6.55 3.78 7.51
C ALA A 76 7.22 4.65 6.43
N ALA A 77 6.61 5.79 6.06
CA ALA A 77 7.21 6.72 5.10
C ALA A 77 8.48 7.34 5.68
N THR A 78 8.49 7.67 6.97
CA THR A 78 9.67 8.20 7.68
C THR A 78 10.80 7.16 7.75
N GLU A 79 10.45 5.88 7.91
CA GLU A 79 11.37 4.73 7.85
C GLU A 79 11.85 4.39 6.42
N GLY A 80 11.24 4.97 5.37
CA GLY A 80 11.49 4.61 3.98
C GLY A 80 10.93 3.23 3.59
N ASP A 81 9.97 2.71 4.35
CA ASP A 81 9.34 1.40 4.12
C ASP A 81 8.11 1.53 3.21
N GLU A 82 8.36 1.56 1.90
CA GLU A 82 7.34 1.64 0.84
C GLU A 82 6.26 0.55 0.97
N VAL A 83 6.66 -0.67 1.36
CA VAL A 83 5.74 -1.81 1.46
C VAL A 83 4.73 -1.56 2.58
N LYS A 84 5.20 -1.15 3.76
CA LYS A 84 4.32 -0.81 4.88
C LYS A 84 3.47 0.42 4.59
N VAL A 85 4.01 1.46 3.95
CA VAL A 85 3.22 2.64 3.53
C VAL A 85 2.01 2.19 2.73
N ARG A 86 2.22 1.39 1.69
CA ARG A 86 1.11 0.87 0.87
C ARG A 86 0.15 0.01 1.66
N ALA A 87 0.66 -0.92 2.47
CA ALA A 87 -0.18 -1.82 3.24
C ALA A 87 -1.13 -1.05 4.17
N ASN A 88 -0.64 0.02 4.79
CA ASN A 88 -1.44 0.90 5.63
C ASN A 88 -2.41 1.77 4.81
N LEU A 89 -1.96 2.36 3.70
CA LEU A 89 -2.81 3.20 2.85
C LEU A 89 -3.90 2.41 2.09
N LYS A 90 -3.75 1.10 1.86
CA LYS A 90 -4.85 0.26 1.34
C LYS A 90 -6.03 0.19 2.30
N ARG A 91 -5.78 0.41 3.59
CA ARG A 91 -6.80 0.35 4.64
C ARG A 91 -7.56 1.66 4.77
N VAL A 92 -7.06 2.74 4.17
CA VAL A 92 -7.82 3.99 4.11
C VAL A 92 -8.88 3.90 3.01
N GLY A 93 -10.12 4.25 3.35
CA GLY A 93 -11.23 4.21 2.40
C GLY A 93 -11.08 5.25 1.29
N LYS A 94 -11.84 5.08 0.20
CA LYS A 94 -11.86 6.02 -0.94
C LYS A 94 -12.19 7.46 -0.54
N TRP A 95 -12.95 7.66 0.53
CA TRP A 95 -13.26 9.00 1.04
C TRP A 95 -12.01 9.76 1.51
N VAL A 96 -10.98 9.06 2.01
CA VAL A 96 -9.71 9.70 2.41
C VAL A 96 -8.97 10.28 1.21
N LEU A 97 -9.06 9.64 0.04
CA LEU A 97 -8.54 10.20 -1.20
C LEU A 97 -9.27 11.51 -1.57
N ASN A 98 -10.59 11.56 -1.41
CA ASN A 98 -11.35 12.80 -1.66
C ASN A 98 -10.93 13.94 -0.71
N VAL A 99 -10.66 13.62 0.56
CA VAL A 99 -10.14 14.60 1.53
C VAL A 99 -8.76 15.08 1.11
N ALA A 100 -7.88 14.16 0.71
CA ALA A 100 -6.53 14.47 0.22
C ALA A 100 -6.57 15.41 -0.99
N GLU A 101 -7.45 15.13 -1.95
CA GLU A 101 -7.68 15.98 -3.12
C GLU A 101 -8.20 17.38 -2.73
N SER A 102 -9.13 17.47 -1.77
CA SER A 102 -9.68 18.74 -1.29
C SER A 102 -8.64 19.64 -0.62
N ILE A 103 -7.70 19.07 0.16
CA ILE A 103 -6.66 19.86 0.85
C ILE A 103 -5.43 20.11 -0.04
N GLY A 104 -5.28 19.38 -1.14
CA GLY A 104 -4.20 19.58 -2.11
C GLY A 104 -2.85 18.94 -1.73
N VAL A 105 -2.85 17.81 -1.01
CA VAL A 105 -1.62 17.07 -0.65
C VAL A 105 -1.09 16.23 -1.82
N GLY A 106 -0.39 16.87 -2.76
CA GLY A 106 -0.02 16.28 -4.05
C GLY A 106 0.70 14.93 -3.99
N VAL A 107 1.64 14.73 -3.06
CA VAL A 107 2.41 13.48 -2.96
C VAL A 107 1.55 12.37 -2.34
N ALA A 108 0.80 12.69 -1.29
CA ALA A 108 -0.14 11.74 -0.71
C ALA A 108 -1.25 11.35 -1.70
N ILE A 109 -1.79 12.29 -2.50
CA ILE A 109 -2.76 11.99 -3.55
C ILE A 109 -2.17 11.02 -4.58
N ALA A 110 -0.96 11.27 -5.08
CA ALA A 110 -0.31 10.40 -6.07
C ALA A 110 -0.16 8.97 -5.54
N VAL A 111 0.29 8.84 -4.29
CA VAL A 111 0.41 7.56 -3.61
C VAL A 111 -0.95 6.90 -3.39
N LEU A 112 -1.92 7.62 -2.81
CA LEU A 112 -3.26 7.11 -2.53
C LEU A 112 -3.97 6.65 -3.80
N ARG A 113 -3.85 7.39 -4.91
CA ARG A 113 -4.42 6.97 -6.20
C ARG A 113 -3.87 5.62 -6.63
N GLN A 114 -2.55 5.40 -6.53
CA GLN A 114 -1.97 4.11 -6.92
C GLN A 114 -2.43 2.96 -6.01
N VAL A 115 -2.64 3.26 -4.73
CA VAL A 115 -2.94 2.23 -3.72
C VAL A 115 -4.44 1.89 -3.65
N VAL A 116 -5.30 2.91 -3.66
CA VAL A 116 -6.76 2.80 -3.54
C VAL A 116 -7.42 2.42 -4.87
N ALA A 117 -6.86 2.81 -6.02
CA ALA A 117 -7.40 2.39 -7.33
C ALA A 117 -7.05 0.93 -7.68
N SER A 118 -6.15 0.29 -6.92
CA SER A 118 -5.70 -1.08 -7.12
C SER A 118 -6.38 -2.09 -6.17
N GLY A 119 -7.47 -1.68 -5.52
CA GLY A 119 -8.22 -2.47 -4.52
C GLY A 119 -9.59 -2.92 -5.03
#